data_AF-A0A969KSR0-F1
#
_entry.id   AF-A0A969KSR0-F1
#
_cell.length_a   1.000
_cell.length_b   1.000
_cell.length_c   1.000
_cell.angle_alpha   90.00
_cell.angle_beta   90.00
_cell.angle_gamma   90.00
#
_symmetry.space_group_name_H-M   'P 1'
#
loop_
_entity.id
_entity.type
_entity.pdbx_description
1 polymer ?
#
loop_
_entity_poly.entity_id
_entity_poly.type
_entity_poly.pdbx_seq_one_letter_code
_entity_poly.pdbx_strand_id
1 'polypeptide(L)'
;MQTIRIRGELQLCGMDAYAAVVALLDDTICQNPSRLCLDLRELKFLNSSGIHMLLRFVLKVRNQGKIQLVVTGSEQIFWQGRSLRSFQQIMPQLNLQWV
;
A
#
# COMPACT_ATOMS: atom_id res chain seq x y z
N MET A 1 -4.45 15.89 3.89
CA MET A 1 -3.74 14.60 3.78
C MET A 1 -4.76 13.50 3.95
N GLN A 2 -4.92 12.62 2.96
CA GLN A 2 -5.86 11.50 3.02
C GLN A 2 -5.15 10.24 3.51
N THR A 3 -5.82 9.40 4.29
CA THR A 3 -5.22 8.20 4.88
C THR A 3 -6.11 6.99 4.67
N ILE A 4 -5.52 5.92 4.11
CA ILE A 4 -6.12 4.59 4.03
C ILE A 4 -5.45 3.73 5.09
N ARG A 5 -6.24 3.12 5.98
CA ARG A 5 -5.72 2.22 7.01
C ARG A 5 -6.17 0.80 6.73
N ILE A 6 -5.22 -0.14 6.67
CA ILE A 6 -5.51 -1.57 6.51
C ILE A 6 -4.92 -2.29 7.71
N ARG A 7 -5.73 -3.14 8.36
CA ARG A 7 -5.43 -3.72 9.67
C ARG A 7 -5.91 -5.16 9.76
N GLY A 8 -5.31 -5.93 10.68
CA GLY A 8 -5.60 -7.35 10.85
C GLY A 8 -4.77 -8.21 9.92
N GLU A 9 -5.41 -9.16 9.25
CA GLU A 9 -4.77 -10.15 8.38
C GLU A 9 -5.56 -10.27 7.08
N LEU A 10 -4.87 -10.28 5.94
CA LEU A 10 -5.48 -10.40 4.61
C LEU A 10 -4.91 -11.62 3.88
N GLN A 11 -5.65 -12.72 3.94
CA GLN A 11 -5.31 -14.00 3.28
C GLN A 11 -6.43 -14.43 2.33
N LEU A 12 -6.70 -13.61 1.31
CA LEU A 12 -7.76 -13.90 0.36
C LEU A 12 -7.27 -14.78 -0.79
N CYS A 13 -8.12 -15.71 -1.24
CA CYS A 13 -7.78 -16.64 -2.32
C CYS A 13 -7.87 -15.96 -3.69
N GLY A 14 -6.73 -15.79 -4.35
CA GLY A 14 -6.66 -15.22 -5.70
C GLY A 14 -6.86 -13.70 -5.72
N MET A 15 -6.67 -13.11 -6.90
CA MET A 15 -6.76 -11.66 -7.08
C MET A 15 -8.19 -11.13 -7.03
N ASP A 16 -9.16 -11.93 -7.46
CA ASP A 16 -10.58 -11.52 -7.53
C ASP A 16 -11.15 -11.22 -6.14
N ALA A 17 -10.68 -11.94 -5.12
CA ALA A 17 -11.09 -11.71 -3.74
C ALA A 17 -10.61 -10.34 -3.21
N TYR A 18 -9.58 -9.74 -3.82
CA TYR A 18 -9.13 -8.38 -3.48
C TYR A 18 -9.87 -7.26 -4.21
N ALA A 19 -10.86 -7.57 -5.06
CA ALA A 19 -11.52 -6.57 -5.92
C ALA A 19 -12.06 -5.36 -5.13
N ALA A 20 -12.70 -5.58 -3.97
CA ALA A 20 -13.21 -4.50 -3.14
C ALA A 20 -12.10 -3.61 -2.56
N VAL A 21 -10.96 -4.20 -2.18
CA VAL A 21 -9.79 -3.45 -1.69
C VAL A 21 -9.17 -2.64 -2.82
N VAL A 22 -9.07 -3.24 -4.02
CA VAL A 22 -8.55 -2.55 -5.20
C VAL A 22 -9.43 -1.37 -5.59
N ALA A 23 -10.76 -1.54 -5.57
CA ALA A 23 -11.70 -0.46 -5.86
C ALA A 23 -11.52 0.72 -4.89
N LEU A 24 -11.43 0.46 -3.58
CA LEU A 24 -11.17 1.50 -2.58
C LEU A 24 -9.86 2.26 -2.83
N LEU A 25 -8.80 1.53 -3.16
CA LEU A 25 -7.49 2.11 -3.47
C LEU A 25 -7.53 2.97 -4.75
N ASP A 26 -8.20 2.48 -5.79
CA ASP A 26 -8.36 3.17 -7.06
C ASP A 26 -9.23 4.43 -6.94
N ASP A 27 -10.31 4.37 -6.17
CA ASP A 27 -11.16 5.54 -5.90
C ASP A 27 -10.38 6.65 -5.20
N THR A 28 -9.45 6.29 -4.32
CA THR A 28 -8.60 7.26 -3.63
C THR A 28 -7.60 7.92 -4.58
N ILE A 29 -7.07 7.17 -5.55
CA ILE A 29 -6.22 7.69 -6.64
C ILE A 29 -7.02 8.68 -7.52
N CYS A 30 -8.27 8.32 -7.87
CA CYS A 30 -9.17 9.15 -8.68
C CYS A 30 -9.51 10.50 -8.03
N GLN A 31 -9.58 10.55 -6.69
CA GLN A 31 -9.73 11.81 -5.95
C GLN A 31 -8.52 12.75 -6.08
N ASN A 32 -7.41 12.26 -6.63
CA ASN A 32 -6.19 13.00 -6.92
C ASN A 32 -5.66 13.84 -5.72
N PRO A 33 -5.53 13.24 -4.52
CA PRO A 33 -5.04 13.96 -3.36
C PRO A 33 -3.59 14.38 -3.56
N SER A 34 -3.23 15.60 -3.14
CA SER A 34 -1.82 16.05 -3.17
C SER A 34 -0.91 15.18 -2.29
N ARG A 35 -1.46 14.60 -1.21
CA ARG A 35 -0.75 13.70 -0.29
C ARG A 35 -1.64 12.58 0.22
N LEU A 36 -1.16 11.35 0.08
CA LEU A 36 -1.83 10.11 0.46
C LEU A 36 -0.95 9.30 1.42
N CYS A 37 -1.53 8.83 2.52
CA CYS A 37 -0.89 7.94 3.47
C CYS A 37 -1.54 6.55 3.42
N LEU A 38 -0.72 5.51 3.24
CA LEU A 38 -1.12 4.12 3.39
C LEU A 38 -0.55 3.59 4.72
N ASP A 39 -1.42 3.43 5.71
CA ASP A 39 -1.08 3.00 7.06
C ASP A 39 -1.31 1.48 7.19
N LEU A 40 -0.20 0.75 7.33
CA LEU A 40 -0.13 -0.71 7.37
C LEU A 40 0.40 -1.23 8.71
N ARG A 41 0.60 -0.35 9.70
CA ARG A 41 1.23 -0.71 10.99
C ARG A 41 0.54 -1.86 11.71
N GLU A 42 -0.77 -2.02 11.51
CA GLU A 42 -1.57 -3.07 12.14
C GLU A 42 -1.95 -4.21 11.16
N LEU A 43 -1.39 -4.23 9.93
CA LEU A 43 -1.59 -5.32 8.95
C LEU A 43 -0.55 -6.43 9.18
N LYS A 44 -0.88 -7.33 10.10
CA LYS A 44 -0.03 -8.39 10.62
C LYS A 44 0.34 -9.45 9.58
N PHE A 45 -0.58 -9.74 8.67
CA PHE A 45 -0.36 -10.74 7.63
C PHE A 45 -0.92 -10.31 6.28
N LEU A 46 -0.18 -10.64 5.23
CA LEU A 46 -0.58 -10.45 3.85
C LEU A 46 0.03 -11.58 3.01
N ASN A 47 -0.80 -12.27 2.21
CA ASN A 47 -0.29 -13.30 1.30
C ASN A 47 0.37 -12.68 0.05
N SER A 48 0.93 -13.53 -0.83
CA SER A 48 1.63 -13.09 -2.04
C SER A 48 0.74 -12.26 -2.99
N SER A 49 -0.53 -12.65 -3.17
CA SER A 49 -1.50 -11.90 -3.98
C SER A 49 -1.79 -10.52 -3.39
N GLY A 50 -1.92 -10.42 -2.07
CA GLY A 50 -2.09 -9.15 -1.36
C GLY A 50 -0.87 -8.24 -1.50
N ILE A 51 0.36 -8.78 -1.40
CA ILE A 51 1.60 -8.01 -1.62
C ILE A 51 1.64 -7.48 -3.06
N HIS A 52 1.29 -8.33 -4.04
CA HIS A 52 1.22 -7.92 -5.44
C HIS A 52 0.15 -6.83 -5.66
N MET A 53 -1.00 -6.94 -5.00
CA MET A 53 -2.05 -5.93 -5.02
C MET A 53 -1.53 -4.56 -4.55
N LEU A 54 -0.85 -4.51 -3.40
CA LEU A 54 -0.24 -3.28 -2.89
C LEU A 54 0.83 -2.73 -3.83
N LEU A 55 1.66 -3.61 -4.42
CA LEU A 55 2.66 -3.20 -5.39
C LEU A 55 2.04 -2.50 -6.61
N ARG A 56 0.95 -3.05 -7.15
CA ARG A 56 0.22 -2.43 -8.26
C ARG A 56 -0.37 -1.08 -7.88
N PHE A 57 -0.85 -0.93 -6.65
CA PHE A 57 -1.30 0.36 -6.14
C PHE A 57 -0.16 1.39 -6.13
N VAL A 58 1.02 1.05 -5.60
CA VAL A 58 2.20 1.94 -5.62
C VAL A 58 2.57 2.35 -7.06
N LEU A 59 2.55 1.40 -8.00
CA LEU A 59 2.80 1.68 -9.42
C LEU A 59 1.77 2.65 -10.02
N LYS A 60 0.48 2.48 -9.72
CA LYS A 60 -0.58 3.40 -10.18
C LYS A 60 -0.38 4.81 -9.64
N VAL A 61 -0.10 4.94 -8.34
CA VAL A 61 0.19 6.24 -7.70
C VAL A 61 1.41 6.91 -8.36
N ARG A 62 2.49 6.14 -8.58
CA ARG A 62 3.69 6.62 -9.28
C ARG A 62 3.37 7.13 -10.68
N ASN A 63 2.60 6.37 -11.46
CA ASN A 63 2.24 6.70 -12.83
C ASN A 63 1.35 7.95 -12.93
N GLN A 64 0.53 8.23 -11.91
CA GLN A 64 -0.25 9.47 -11.84
C GLN A 64 0.64 10.71 -11.61
N GLY A 65 1.79 10.55 -10.95
CA GLY A 65 2.83 11.57 -10.83
C GLY A 65 2.52 12.79 -9.95
N LYS A 66 1.28 12.95 -9.50
CA LYS A 66 0.81 14.13 -8.74
C LYS A 66 0.64 13.88 -7.24
N ILE A 67 0.67 12.62 -6.81
CA ILE A 67 0.38 12.22 -5.44
C ILE A 67 1.69 11.98 -4.70
N GLN A 68 1.89 12.67 -3.58
CA GLN A 68 2.95 12.34 -2.62
C GLN A 68 2.50 11.17 -1.74
N LEU A 69 3.07 9.99 -1.97
CA LEU A 69 2.75 8.78 -1.22
C LEU A 69 3.63 8.65 0.02
N VAL A 70 2.97 8.49 1.17
CA VAL A 70 3.59 8.05 2.43
C VAL A 70 3.09 6.63 2.71
N VAL A 71 3.99 5.73 3.08
CA VAL A 71 3.63 4.41 3.59
C VAL A 71 4.15 4.28 5.01
N THR A 72 3.27 3.96 5.94
CA THR A 72 3.65 3.72 7.34
C THR A 72 3.55 2.23 7.64
N GLY A 73 4.68 1.61 7.96
CA GLY A 73 4.77 0.20 8.38
C GLY A 73 5.31 0.06 9.80
N SER A 74 5.41 -1.17 10.27
CA SER A 74 6.05 -1.54 11.52
C SER A 74 7.21 -2.51 11.27
N GLU A 75 8.36 -2.27 11.92
CA GLU A 75 9.53 -3.15 11.81
C GLU A 75 9.31 -4.51 12.49
N GLN A 76 8.28 -4.61 13.35
CA GLN A 76 7.92 -5.84 14.03
C GLN A 76 7.18 -6.83 13.11
N ILE A 77 6.67 -6.39 11.95
CA ILE A 77 5.91 -7.23 11.03
C ILE A 77 6.82 -7.68 9.87
N PHE A 78 7.18 -8.96 9.89
CA PHE A 78 8.20 -9.55 9.02
C PHE A 78 8.04 -9.25 7.52
N TRP A 79 6.82 -9.41 6.97
CA TRP A 79 6.59 -9.22 5.54
C TRP A 79 6.80 -7.77 5.10
N GLN A 80 6.61 -6.80 6.01
CA GLN A 80 6.70 -5.38 5.72
C GLN A 80 8.13 -4.96 5.45
N GLY A 81 9.10 -5.44 6.25
CA GLY A 81 10.51 -5.09 6.10
C GLY A 81 11.03 -5.36 4.68
N ARG A 82 10.73 -6.53 4.11
CA ARG A 82 11.13 -6.87 2.74
C ARG A 82 10.27 -6.17 1.69
N SER A 83 8.93 -6.20 1.84
CA SER A 83 8.02 -5.75 0.79
C SER A 83 7.93 -4.23 0.68
N LEU A 84 7.90 -3.51 1.79
CA LEU A 84 7.79 -2.04 1.73
C LEU A 84 9.08 -1.40 1.23
N ARG A 85 10.25 -1.98 1.55
CA ARG A 85 11.53 -1.56 0.96
C ARG A 85 11.57 -1.79 -0.56
N SER A 86 11.00 -2.89 -1.05
CA SER A 86 10.93 -3.10 -2.51
C SER A 86 9.97 -2.12 -3.18
N PHE A 87 8.90 -1.70 -2.51
CA PHE A 87 8.02 -0.64 -3.02
C PHE A 87 8.78 0.69 -3.17
N GLN A 88 9.63 1.03 -2.20
CA GLN A 88 10.48 2.22 -2.27
C GLN A 88 11.51 2.13 -3.40
N GLN A 89 12.06 0.95 -3.72
CA GLN A 89 12.93 0.77 -4.89
C GLN A 89 12.20 1.05 -6.22
N ILE A 90 10.91 0.74 -6.28
CA ILE A 90 10.07 0.91 -7.47
C ILE A 90 9.54 2.35 -7.60
N MET A 91 9.33 3.03 -6.47
CA MET A 91 8.94 4.43 -6.39
C MET A 91 9.89 5.15 -5.40
N PRO A 92 11.08 5.60 -5.84
CA PRO A 92 12.10 6.19 -4.95
C PRO A 92 11.61 7.39 -4.12
N GLN A 93 10.64 8.13 -4.63
CA GLN A 93 10.00 9.28 -3.97
C GLN A 93 8.95 8.90 -2.92
N LEU A 94 8.64 7.61 -2.75
CA LEU A 94 7.76 7.11 -1.69
C LEU A 94 8.43 7.35 -0.34
N ASN A 95 7.71 8.04 0.55
CA ASN A 95 8.18 8.29 1.91
C ASN A 95 7.78 7.12 2.81
N LEU A 96 8.75 6.24 3.09
CA LEU A 96 8.56 5.07 3.95
C LEU A 96 8.86 5.43 5.40
N GLN A 97 7.87 5.23 6.27
CA GLN A 97 7.96 5.52 7.70
C GLN A 97 7.77 4.24 8.49
N TRP A 98 8.55 4.09 9.55
CA TRP A 98 8.52 2.94 10.45
C TRP A 98 8.09 3.36 11.85
N VAL A 99 7.39 2.45 12.54
CA VAL A 99 7.13 2.51 13.99
C VAL A 99 7.62 1.27 14.70
#